data_AF-A0A0H3B2Q8-F1
#
_entry.id   AF-A0A0H3B2Q8-F1
#
_cell.length_a   1.000
_cell.length_b   1.000
_cell.length_c   1.000
_cell.angle_alpha   90.00
_cell.angle_beta   90.00
_cell.angle_gamma   90.00
#
_symmetry.space_group_name_H-M   'P 1'
#
loop_
_entity.id
_entity.type
_entity.pdbx_description
1 polymer ?
#
loop_
_entity_poly.entity_id
_entity_poly.type
_entity_poly.pdbx_seq_one_letter_code
_entity_poly.pdbx_strand_id
1 'polypeptide(L)'
;MRVKPELIIAEDSSMSAKKSTKDSKEQNTPLGGLVLAETPITFNENKPVTKVKVRNTGDRPIQVGSHFHFFEVNRALEFDRAAAYGKRLNISSTTAIRFEPGDETEVPLIPFGGKQTLYGFNNLVDGWTGEGVVPNSERPDKLAAIRLAAERGFKSSK
;
A
#
# COMPACT_ATOMS: atom_id res chain seq x y z
N MET A 1 -66.21 -44.09 -35.91
CA MET A 1 -66.17 -42.63 -36.18
C MET A 1 -66.44 -41.93 -34.84
N ARG A 2 -65.41 -41.43 -34.13
CA ARG A 2 -64.85 -40.05 -34.19
C ARG A 2 -65.96 -39.01 -33.95
N VAL A 3 -65.91 -38.08 -32.99
CA VAL A 3 -64.79 -37.41 -32.31
C VAL A 3 -65.29 -36.77 -31.00
N LYS A 4 -64.42 -36.74 -29.98
CA LYS A 4 -64.59 -36.07 -28.66
C LYS A 4 -64.24 -34.57 -28.76
N PRO A 5 -64.69 -33.71 -27.83
CA PRO A 5 -64.50 -32.26 -27.91
C PRO A 5 -63.06 -31.84 -27.59
N GLU A 6 -62.55 -30.86 -28.35
CA GLU A 6 -61.24 -30.23 -28.18
C GLU A 6 -61.26 -29.25 -26.99
N LEU A 7 -60.34 -29.48 -26.04
CA LEU A 7 -59.97 -28.53 -24.99
C LEU A 7 -58.74 -27.77 -25.47
N ILE A 8 -58.89 -26.45 -25.62
CA ILE A 8 -57.82 -25.50 -25.96
C ILE A 8 -56.90 -25.35 -24.74
N ILE A 9 -55.62 -25.70 -24.88
CA ILE A 9 -54.56 -25.33 -23.94
C ILE A 9 -53.67 -24.34 -24.68
N ALA A 10 -53.69 -23.09 -24.24
CA ALA A 10 -52.84 -22.02 -24.73
C ALA A 10 -51.95 -21.49 -23.60
N GLU A 11 -50.72 -21.17 -24.01
CA GLU A 11 -49.72 -20.31 -23.36
C GLU A 11 -48.82 -20.93 -22.27
N ASP A 12 -47.74 -21.52 -22.80
CA ASP A 12 -46.36 -21.33 -22.39
C ASP A 12 -46.10 -20.01 -21.64
N SER A 13 -45.90 -20.12 -20.33
CA SER A 13 -45.22 -19.09 -19.54
C SER A 13 -44.03 -19.73 -18.85
N SER A 14 -42.95 -19.92 -19.60
CA SER A 14 -41.62 -20.19 -19.06
C SER A 14 -41.22 -19.08 -18.08
N MET A 15 -41.44 -19.29 -16.78
CA MET A 15 -40.71 -18.56 -15.74
C MET A 15 -39.23 -18.99 -15.81
N SER A 16 -38.43 -18.22 -16.54
CA SER A 16 -36.98 -18.33 -16.58
C SER A 16 -36.41 -18.06 -15.18
N ALA A 17 -36.18 -19.14 -14.43
CA ALA A 17 -35.46 -19.13 -13.18
C ALA A 17 -34.04 -18.57 -13.40
N LYS A 18 -33.75 -17.38 -12.85
CA LYS A 18 -32.38 -16.89 -12.65
C LYS A 18 -31.68 -17.80 -11.64
N LYS A 19 -31.10 -18.90 -12.10
CA LYS A 19 -30.29 -19.82 -11.29
C LYS A 19 -29.07 -20.25 -12.10
N SER A 20 -27.99 -19.46 -12.15
CA SER A 20 -26.85 -19.87 -13.01
C SER A 20 -25.48 -19.17 -12.82
N THR A 21 -25.05 -18.77 -11.63
CA THR A 21 -23.62 -18.35 -11.48
C THR A 21 -22.92 -18.80 -10.19
N LYS A 22 -23.65 -19.03 -9.09
CA LYS A 22 -23.03 -19.40 -7.81
C LYS A 22 -22.70 -20.91 -7.73
N ASP A 23 -23.64 -21.74 -8.18
CA ASP A 23 -23.55 -23.21 -8.07
C ASP A 23 -22.42 -23.81 -8.94
N SER A 24 -22.02 -23.16 -10.03
CA SER A 24 -21.00 -23.68 -10.96
C SER A 24 -19.56 -23.43 -10.51
N LYS A 25 -19.29 -22.37 -9.72
CA LYS A 25 -17.94 -22.10 -9.18
C LYS A 25 -17.60 -23.07 -8.04
N GLU A 26 -18.57 -23.41 -7.18
CA GLU A 26 -18.38 -24.37 -6.09
C GLU A 26 -18.11 -25.79 -6.61
N GLN A 27 -18.79 -26.20 -7.68
CA GLN A 27 -18.63 -27.53 -8.29
C GLN A 27 -17.25 -27.76 -8.94
N ASN A 28 -16.54 -26.70 -9.32
CA ASN A 28 -15.20 -26.74 -9.91
C ASN A 28 -14.08 -26.37 -8.93
N THR A 29 -14.40 -26.19 -7.64
CA THR A 29 -13.40 -25.81 -6.64
C THR A 29 -12.58 -27.05 -6.24
N PRO A 30 -11.23 -27.02 -6.33
CA PRO A 30 -10.41 -28.16 -5.90
C PRO A 30 -10.51 -28.37 -4.39
N LEU A 31 -10.07 -29.53 -3.88
CA LEU A 31 -10.03 -29.79 -2.44
C LEU A 31 -9.14 -28.74 -1.74
N GLY A 32 -9.72 -28.00 -0.80
CA GLY A 32 -9.06 -26.87 -0.13
C GLY A 32 -9.01 -25.58 -0.96
N GLY A 33 -9.69 -25.52 -2.10
CA GLY A 33 -9.78 -24.34 -2.96
C GLY A 33 -10.63 -23.23 -2.35
N LEU A 34 -10.37 -22.00 -2.79
CA LEU A 34 -11.08 -20.79 -2.37
C LEU A 34 -11.87 -20.21 -3.54
N VAL A 35 -13.14 -19.89 -3.31
CA VAL A 35 -13.96 -19.09 -4.23
C VAL A 35 -13.89 -17.63 -3.78
N LEU A 36 -13.05 -16.84 -4.45
CA LEU A 36 -12.85 -15.43 -4.11
C LEU A 36 -13.96 -14.56 -4.71
N ALA A 37 -14.35 -13.52 -3.99
CA ALA A 37 -15.15 -12.44 -4.54
C ALA A 37 -14.32 -11.63 -5.55
N GLU A 38 -14.99 -11.04 -6.53
CA GLU A 38 -14.34 -10.22 -7.57
C GLU A 38 -14.08 -8.79 -7.09
N THR A 39 -14.63 -8.39 -5.94
CA THR A 39 -14.48 -7.06 -5.37
C THR A 39 -13.02 -6.80 -4.96
N PRO A 40 -12.37 -5.74 -5.48
CA PRO A 40 -11.01 -5.40 -5.10
C PRO A 40 -10.95 -4.94 -3.64
N ILE A 41 -9.83 -5.23 -2.98
CA ILE A 41 -9.56 -4.76 -1.62
C ILE A 41 -8.80 -3.45 -1.68
N THR A 42 -9.38 -2.41 -1.10
CA THR A 42 -8.70 -1.13 -0.91
C THR A 42 -8.04 -1.07 0.47
N PHE A 43 -6.91 -0.36 0.56
CA PHE A 43 -6.13 -0.26 1.79
C PHE A 43 -5.45 1.11 1.89
N ASN A 44 -5.12 1.53 3.12
CA ASN A 44 -4.50 2.83 3.43
C ASN A 44 -5.28 4.08 2.94
N GLU A 45 -6.58 3.99 2.65
CA GLU A 45 -7.37 5.07 2.05
C GLU A 45 -7.37 6.38 2.85
N ASN A 46 -7.37 6.29 4.18
CA ASN A 46 -7.48 7.45 5.08
C ASN A 46 -6.12 8.10 5.40
N LYS A 47 -5.06 7.77 4.66
CA LYS A 47 -3.71 8.25 4.96
C LYS A 47 -3.25 9.27 3.92
N PRO A 48 -2.76 10.44 4.33
CA PRO A 48 -2.24 11.43 3.38
C PRO A 48 -1.02 10.86 2.68
N VAL A 49 -1.00 10.99 1.35
CA VAL A 49 0.08 10.47 0.50
C VAL A 49 1.03 11.60 0.13
N THR A 50 2.32 11.37 0.36
CA THR A 50 3.41 12.24 -0.09
C THR A 50 4.24 11.50 -1.13
N LYS A 51 4.37 12.06 -2.32
CA LYS A 51 5.21 11.48 -3.37
C LYS A 51 6.62 12.05 -3.27
N VAL A 52 7.62 11.18 -3.32
CA VAL A 52 9.03 11.58 -3.32
C VAL A 52 9.77 10.88 -4.44
N LYS A 53 10.65 11.61 -5.12
CA LYS A 53 11.58 11.05 -6.09
C LYS A 53 12.80 10.51 -5.37
N VAL A 54 13.15 9.27 -5.67
CA VAL A 54 14.22 8.53 -5.00
C VAL A 54 15.20 8.03 -6.03
N ARG A 55 16.46 8.45 -5.88
CA ARG A 55 17.56 8.04 -6.75
C ARG A 55 18.56 7.18 -5.99
N ASN A 56 18.92 6.03 -6.54
CA ASN A 56 20.00 5.22 -5.97
C ASN A 56 21.34 5.69 -6.53
N THR A 57 22.12 6.35 -5.69
CA THR A 57 23.47 6.83 -6.06
C THR A 57 24.58 5.83 -5.75
N GLY A 58 24.23 4.67 -5.20
CA GLY A 58 25.15 3.59 -4.91
C GLY A 58 25.42 2.71 -6.12
N ASP A 59 26.39 1.81 -5.95
CA ASP A 59 26.80 0.79 -6.92
C ASP A 59 26.02 -0.53 -6.78
N ARG A 60 25.22 -0.67 -5.71
CA ARG A 60 24.51 -1.88 -5.35
C ARG A 60 23.00 -1.67 -5.34
N PRO A 61 22.21 -2.70 -5.69
CA PRO A 61 20.77 -2.62 -5.62
C PRO A 61 20.31 -2.50 -4.16
N ILE A 62 19.26 -1.70 -3.94
CA ILE A 62 18.69 -1.46 -2.61
C ILE A 62 17.21 -1.80 -2.66
N GLN A 63 16.74 -2.58 -1.68
CA GLN A 63 15.33 -2.95 -1.58
C GLN A 63 14.78 -2.50 -0.22
N VAL A 64 13.63 -1.81 -0.25
CA VAL A 64 13.01 -1.24 0.95
C VAL A 64 11.61 -1.80 1.13
N GLY A 65 11.35 -2.37 2.31
CA GLY A 65 10.06 -2.97 2.65
C GLY A 65 8.96 -1.96 3.00
N SER A 66 7.72 -2.42 2.92
CA SER A 66 6.49 -1.65 3.16
C SER A 66 6.43 -0.88 4.49
N HIS A 67 7.03 -1.41 5.56
CA HIS A 67 6.96 -0.87 6.92
C HIS A 67 8.28 -0.32 7.45
N PHE A 68 9.29 -0.15 6.59
CA PHE A 68 10.52 0.49 6.98
C PHE A 68 10.32 2.01 7.11
N HIS A 69 10.92 2.64 8.13
CA HIS A 69 10.88 4.10 8.25
C HIS A 69 11.68 4.73 7.11
N PHE A 70 10.97 5.31 6.13
CA PHE A 70 11.58 5.67 4.86
C PHE A 70 12.67 6.73 5.01
N PHE A 71 12.55 7.61 6.01
CA PHE A 71 13.58 8.57 6.41
C PHE A 71 14.94 7.92 6.73
N GLU A 72 14.94 6.69 7.25
CA GLU A 72 16.12 6.01 7.76
C GLU A 72 16.67 4.95 6.80
N VAL A 73 16.20 4.91 5.55
CA VAL A 73 16.71 3.94 4.55
C VAL A 73 18.17 4.21 4.21
N ASN A 74 18.79 3.26 3.51
CA ASN A 74 20.19 3.30 3.11
C ASN A 74 20.64 4.70 2.66
N ARG A 75 21.81 5.12 3.17
CA ARG A 75 22.45 6.43 2.94
C ARG A 75 22.70 6.73 1.46
N ALA A 76 22.87 5.69 0.63
CA ALA A 76 23.07 5.82 -0.81
C ALA A 76 21.82 6.25 -1.59
N LEU A 77 20.63 6.15 -0.98
CA LEU A 77 19.40 6.68 -1.58
C LEU A 77 19.31 8.19 -1.32
N GLU A 78 19.17 8.95 -2.40
CA GLU A 78 19.02 10.39 -2.40
C GLU A 78 17.58 10.77 -2.74
N PHE A 79 16.92 11.50 -1.84
CA PHE A 79 15.54 11.97 -1.94
C PHE A 79 15.29 13.05 -0.87
N ASP A 80 14.12 13.69 -0.86
CA ASP A 80 13.76 14.62 0.21
C ASP A 80 13.51 13.85 1.51
N ARG A 81 14.54 13.81 2.37
CA ARG A 81 14.50 13.12 3.66
C ARG A 81 13.50 13.80 4.60
N ALA A 82 13.38 15.12 4.57
CA ALA A 82 12.46 15.84 5.45
C ALA A 82 11.00 15.44 5.16
N ALA A 83 10.64 15.29 3.88
CA ALA A 83 9.32 14.80 3.46
C ALA A 83 9.05 13.35 3.91
N ALA A 84 10.09 12.52 4.07
CA ALA A 84 9.94 11.11 4.47
C ALA A 84 9.85 10.87 5.99
N TYR A 85 10.06 11.90 6.82
CA TYR A 85 10.01 11.78 8.27
C TYR A 85 8.65 11.28 8.77
N GLY A 86 8.66 10.22 9.59
CA GLY A 86 7.46 9.58 10.12
C GLY A 86 6.65 8.78 9.11
N LYS A 87 7.20 8.49 7.92
CA LYS A 87 6.48 7.84 6.82
C LYS A 87 7.07 6.50 6.39
N ARG A 88 6.23 5.69 5.74
CA ARG A 88 6.55 4.39 5.13
C ARG A 88 5.99 4.30 3.71
N LEU A 89 6.47 3.34 2.93
CA LEU A 89 5.96 3.09 1.57
C LEU A 89 4.47 2.74 1.57
N ASN A 90 3.69 3.38 0.69
CA ASN A 90 2.28 3.09 0.48
C ASN A 90 2.09 1.92 -0.51
N ILE A 91 2.59 0.76 -0.13
CA ILE A 91 2.46 -0.49 -0.88
C ILE A 91 1.73 -1.52 -0.02
N SER A 92 1.35 -2.65 -0.62
CA SER A 92 0.76 -3.76 0.12
C SER A 92 1.72 -4.20 1.23
N SER A 93 1.16 -4.59 2.38
CA SER A 93 1.96 -5.12 3.48
C SER A 93 2.83 -6.28 3.00
N THR A 94 3.97 -6.49 3.64
CA THR A 94 5.01 -7.49 3.32
C THR A 94 5.79 -7.30 2.01
N THR A 95 5.32 -6.46 1.08
CA THR A 95 6.05 -6.19 -0.17
C THR A 95 7.15 -5.14 0.00
N ALA A 96 7.95 -4.95 -1.05
CA ALA A 96 9.08 -4.03 -1.09
C ALA A 96 9.25 -3.39 -2.49
N ILE A 97 9.89 -2.22 -2.53
CA ILE A 97 10.32 -1.58 -3.77
C ILE A 97 11.84 -1.75 -3.91
N ARG A 98 12.29 -2.09 -5.11
CA ARG A 98 13.69 -2.28 -5.47
C ARG A 98 14.17 -1.08 -6.29
N PHE A 99 15.33 -0.56 -5.93
CA PHE A 99 16.01 0.54 -6.61
C PHE A 99 17.33 0.02 -7.18
N GLU A 100 17.43 -0.01 -8.51
CA GLU A 100 18.67 -0.40 -9.18
C GLU A 100 19.73 0.72 -9.11
N PRO A 101 21.03 0.41 -9.18
CA PRO A 101 22.09 1.42 -9.20
C PRO A 101 21.88 2.47 -10.31
N GLY A 102 21.88 3.75 -9.95
CA GLY A 102 21.68 4.86 -10.88
C GLY A 102 20.23 5.14 -11.28
N ASP A 103 19.28 4.29 -10.89
CA ASP A 103 17.87 4.45 -11.22
C ASP A 103 17.19 5.51 -10.35
N GLU A 104 16.16 6.16 -10.91
CA GLU A 104 15.35 7.17 -10.25
C GLU A 104 13.87 6.81 -10.36
N THR A 105 13.19 6.69 -9.23
CA THR A 105 11.77 6.28 -9.16
C THR A 105 10.99 7.16 -8.20
N GLU A 106 9.78 7.57 -8.60
CA GLU A 106 8.83 8.22 -7.70
C GLU A 106 8.11 7.17 -6.85
N VAL A 107 8.13 7.34 -5.53
CA VAL A 107 7.46 6.43 -4.59
C VAL A 107 6.43 7.15 -3.72
N PRO A 108 5.27 6.53 -3.46
CA PRO A 108 4.27 7.07 -2.56
C PRO A 108 4.59 6.71 -1.10
N LEU A 109 4.56 7.70 -0.22
CA LEU A 109 4.76 7.55 1.22
C LEU A 109 3.49 7.92 1.99
N ILE A 110 3.24 7.21 3.08
CA ILE A 110 2.15 7.47 4.03
C ILE A 110 2.67 7.49 5.46
N PRO A 111 2.06 8.26 6.38
CA PRO A 111 2.47 8.27 7.77
C PRO A 111 2.24 6.92 8.45
N PHE A 112 3.10 6.61 9.42
CA PHE A 112 2.83 5.53 10.36
C PHE A 112 1.53 5.80 11.13
N GLY A 113 0.83 4.71 11.49
CA GLY A 113 -0.32 4.77 12.39
C GLY A 113 0.08 4.53 13.85
N GLY A 114 -0.91 4.20 14.68
CA GLY A 114 -0.69 3.94 16.10
C GLY A 114 -0.18 5.19 16.84
N LYS A 115 0.71 5.01 17.82
CA LYS A 115 1.31 6.11 18.59
C LYS A 115 2.41 6.87 17.82
N GLN A 116 2.76 6.45 16.60
CA GLN A 116 3.84 7.04 15.80
C GLN A 116 5.20 7.09 16.51
N THR A 117 5.47 6.11 17.37
CA THR A 117 6.74 5.94 18.08
C THR A 117 7.61 4.92 17.35
N LEU A 118 8.74 5.36 16.81
CA LEU A 118 9.66 4.56 15.99
C LEU A 118 11.00 4.40 16.69
N TYR A 119 11.42 3.16 16.93
CA TYR A 119 12.67 2.80 17.61
C TYR A 119 13.49 1.82 16.76
N GLY A 120 14.81 1.92 16.79
CA GLY A 120 15.71 1.02 16.06
C GLY A 120 16.16 1.62 14.72
N PHE A 121 15.78 1.00 13.60
CA PHE A 121 16.16 1.41 12.23
C PHE A 121 17.66 1.79 12.10
N ASN A 122 18.00 3.08 11.97
CA ASN A 122 19.37 3.58 11.97
C ASN A 122 19.65 4.54 13.13
N ASN A 123 18.84 4.46 14.19
CA ASN A 123 18.89 5.27 15.40
C ASN A 123 18.92 6.78 15.09
N LEU A 124 18.14 7.21 14.09
CA LEU A 124 18.03 8.62 13.74
C LEU A 124 16.91 9.34 14.51
N VAL A 125 15.90 8.59 14.98
CA VAL A 125 14.75 9.15 15.71
C VAL A 125 14.63 8.59 17.11
N ASP A 126 14.53 7.26 17.26
CA ASP A 126 14.30 6.57 18.53
C ASP A 126 13.24 7.24 19.43
N GLY A 127 12.09 7.56 18.83
CA GLY A 127 11.08 8.37 19.51
C GLY A 127 9.85 8.68 18.67
N TRP A 128 9.17 9.76 19.04
CA TRP A 128 7.87 10.12 18.49
C TRP A 128 7.97 10.98 17.21
N THR A 129 7.32 10.52 16.14
CA THR A 129 7.36 11.11 14.78
C THR A 129 6.12 11.88 14.36
N GLY A 130 5.14 12.05 15.24
CA GLY A 130 3.93 12.82 14.93
C GLY A 130 4.19 14.32 14.74
N GLU A 131 3.31 15.00 14.00
CA GLU A 131 3.42 16.44 13.73
C GLU A 131 3.14 17.30 14.97
N GLY A 132 2.35 16.79 15.93
CA GLY A 132 1.95 17.51 17.13
C GLY A 132 0.73 18.39 16.93
N VAL A 133 0.58 19.42 17.76
CA VAL A 133 -0.63 20.26 17.83
C VAL A 133 -0.43 21.66 17.24
N VAL A 134 0.80 22.02 16.87
CA VAL A 134 1.14 23.35 16.34
C VAL A 134 1.24 23.24 14.81
N PRO A 135 0.24 23.71 14.05
CA PRO A 135 0.32 23.70 12.59
C PRO A 135 1.36 24.72 12.09
N ASN A 136 1.87 24.51 10.87
CA ASN A 136 2.81 25.40 10.19
C ASN A 136 4.15 25.62 10.93
N SER A 137 4.51 24.75 11.87
CA SER A 137 5.78 24.78 12.58
C SER A 137 6.35 23.38 12.70
N GLU A 138 7.65 23.25 12.49
CA GLU A 138 8.33 21.96 12.62
C GLU A 138 8.78 21.73 14.06
N ARG A 139 8.57 20.52 14.57
CA ARG A 139 9.02 20.14 15.92
C ARG A 139 10.55 20.15 16.01
N PRO A 140 11.13 20.60 17.14
CA PRO A 140 12.58 20.63 17.31
C PRO A 140 13.23 19.25 17.18
N ASP A 141 12.54 18.19 17.65
CA ASP A 141 13.04 16.81 17.54
C ASP A 141 13.15 16.34 16.08
N LYS A 142 12.20 16.74 15.22
CA LYS A 142 12.26 16.45 13.77
C LYS A 142 13.43 17.18 13.12
N LEU A 143 13.64 18.45 13.47
CA LEU A 143 14.78 19.22 12.98
C LEU A 143 16.12 18.60 13.45
N ALA A 144 16.19 18.12 14.69
CA ALA A 144 17.36 17.41 15.21
C ALA A 144 17.63 16.11 14.45
N ALA A 145 16.60 15.31 14.18
CA ALA A 145 16.73 14.08 13.40
C ALA A 145 17.22 14.37 11.96
N ILE A 146 16.70 15.42 11.31
CA ILE A 146 17.15 15.83 9.97
C ILE A 146 18.63 16.24 9.97
N ARG A 147 19.07 17.02 10.97
CA ARG A 147 20.48 17.40 11.12
C ARG A 147 21.37 16.18 11.36
N LEU A 148 20.96 15.29 12.25
CA LEU A 148 21.68 14.04 12.55
C LEU A 148 21.80 13.14 11.33
N ALA A 149 20.76 13.06 10.50
CA ALA A 149 20.79 12.32 9.24
C ALA A 149 21.84 12.92 8.28
N ALA A 150 21.88 14.25 8.14
CA ALA A 150 22.88 14.92 7.31
C ALA A 150 24.31 14.67 7.84
N GLU A 151 24.53 14.80 9.14
CA GLU A 151 25.83 14.55 9.79
C GLU A 151 26.31 13.10 9.62
N ARG A 152 25.38 12.13 9.69
CA ARG A 152 25.68 10.71 9.48
C ARG A 152 25.78 10.31 7.99
N GLY A 153 25.70 11.28 7.08
CA GLY A 153 25.89 11.07 5.63
C GLY A 153 24.69 10.45 4.91
N PHE A 154 23.47 10.58 5.45
CA PHE A 154 22.27 10.22 4.72
C PHE A 154 21.99 11.28 3.65
N LYS A 155 22.05 10.89 2.38
CA LYS A 155 21.85 11.82 1.26
C LYS A 155 20.41 12.34 1.25
N SER A 156 20.29 13.66 1.08
CA SER A 156 19.02 14.35 0.87
C SER A 156 19.10 15.19 -0.39
N SER A 157 18.06 15.18 -1.21
CA SER A 157 17.86 16.20 -2.22
C SER A 157 17.32 17.48 -1.54
N LYS A 158 17.58 18.64 -2.17
CA LYS A 158 16.92 19.90 -1.81
C LYS A 158 15.55 20.00 -2.45
#